data_AF-A0A1I7XQW8-F1
#
_entry.id   AF-A0A1I7XQW8-F1
#
_cell.length_a   1.000
_cell.length_b   1.000
_cell.length_c   1.000
_cell.angle_alpha   90.00
_cell.angle_beta   90.00
_cell.angle_gamma   90.00
#
_symmetry.space_group_name_H-M   'P 1'
#
loop_
_entity.id
_entity.type
_entity.pdbx_description
1 polymer ?
#
loop_
_entity_poly.entity_id
_entity_poly.type
_entity_poly.pdbx_seq_one_letter_code
_entity_poly.pdbx_strand_id
1 'polypeptide(L)' 'MTLSWLSSIIKRCPHLQCSLLRVRNPPEPYIEIRHYCNNAEGETITLPEFNKFVPDTYEIGTVILDNGKTSKRNE' A
#
# COMPACT_ATOMS: atom_id res chain seq x y z
N MET A 1 -36.83 48.25 -1.20
CA MET A 1 -36.78 46.82 -0.86
C MET A 1 -37.13 46.03 -2.12
N THR A 2 -36.62 44.79 -2.21
CA THR A 2 -36.67 43.82 -3.33
C THR A 2 -35.60 43.97 -4.42
N LEU A 3 -34.38 43.51 -4.09
CA LEU A 3 -33.42 43.00 -5.07
C LEU A 3 -33.89 41.61 -5.50
N SER A 4 -34.18 41.42 -6.78
CA SER A 4 -34.41 40.10 -7.34
C SER A 4 -34.01 40.07 -8.81
N TRP A 5 -33.27 39.01 -9.16
CA TRP A 5 -32.86 38.58 -10.50
C TRP A 5 -31.72 39.35 -11.17
N LEU A 6 -30.50 38.81 -11.04
CA LEU A 6 -29.72 38.24 -12.16
C LEU A 6 -28.34 37.81 -11.68
N SER A 7 -28.17 36.50 -11.45
CA SER A 7 -26.88 35.83 -11.64
C SER A 7 -27.10 34.31 -11.69
N SER A 8 -27.71 33.88 -12.79
CA SER A 8 -27.51 32.53 -13.31
C SER A 8 -26.08 32.46 -13.87
N ILE A 9 -25.10 32.15 -13.03
CA ILE A 9 -23.90 31.32 -13.29
C ILE A 9 -23.36 30.99 -11.89
N ILE A 10 -23.99 30.03 -11.23
CA ILE A 10 -23.27 29.21 -10.26
C ILE A 10 -22.84 27.98 -11.06
N LYS A 11 -21.56 27.93 -11.43
CA LYS A 11 -20.88 26.67 -11.81
C LYS A 11 -20.95 25.73 -10.61
N ARG A 12 -22.09 25.06 -10.44
CA ARG A 12 -22.33 24.07 -9.40
C ARG A 12 -21.98 22.70 -9.96
N CYS A 13 -20.69 22.40 -9.99
CA CYS A 13 -20.24 21.01 -9.95
C CYS A 13 -19.15 20.88 -8.88
N PRO A 14 -19.51 20.56 -7.63
CA PRO A 14 -18.53 20.01 -6.71
C PRO A 14 -19.16 18.82 -5.99
N HIS A 15 -19.26 17.65 -6.64
CA HIS A 15 -19.17 16.32 -5.98
C HIS A 15 -19.66 15.14 -6.81
N LEU A 16 -20.31 15.32 -7.97
CA LEU A 16 -20.98 14.21 -8.67
C LEU A 16 -20.30 13.69 -9.94
N GLN A 17 -18.97 13.84 -10.07
CA GLN A 17 -18.27 13.35 -11.27
C GLN A 17 -16.94 12.63 -10.98
N CYS A 18 -16.92 11.77 -9.96
CA CYS A 18 -15.83 10.79 -9.76
C CYS A 18 -16.30 9.32 -9.78
N SER A 19 -17.50 9.03 -10.27
CA SER A 19 -18.13 7.70 -10.09
C SER A 19 -18.17 6.77 -11.30
N LEU A 20 -17.76 7.16 -12.53
CA LEU A 20 -18.08 6.34 -13.71
C LEU A 20 -16.91 5.89 -14.61
N LEU A 21 -15.69 5.84 -14.08
CA LEU A 21 -14.59 5.06 -14.64
C LEU A 21 -13.68 4.52 -13.51
N ARG A 22 -14.31 3.98 -12.46
CA ARG A 22 -13.60 3.30 -11.37
C ARG A 22 -13.43 1.84 -11.75
N VAL A 23 -12.35 1.51 -12.48
CA VAL A 23 -11.80 0.16 -12.39
C VAL A 23 -11.58 -0.08 -10.90
N ARG A 24 -12.26 -1.09 -10.35
CA ARG A 24 -12.04 -1.51 -8.97
C ARG A 24 -10.63 -2.11 -8.93
N ASN A 25 -9.67 -1.32 -8.49
CA ASN A 25 -8.31 -1.78 -8.21
C ASN A 25 -8.13 -1.84 -6.68
N PRO A 26 -8.71 -2.83 -6.00
CA PRO A 26 -8.40 -3.03 -4.60
C PRO A 26 -6.89 -3.32 -4.49
N PRO A 27 -6.14 -2.63 -3.63
CA PRO A 27 -4.75 -2.97 -3.39
C PRO A 27 -4.66 -4.38 -2.79
N GLU A 28 -3.72 -5.18 -3.28
CA GLU A 28 -3.34 -6.50 -2.73
C GLU A 28 -2.08 -6.31 -1.87
N PRO A 29 -2.20 -6.11 -0.54
CA PRO A 29 -1.07 -5.71 0.29
C PRO A 29 -0.24 -6.93 0.70
N TYR A 30 1.03 -6.94 0.34
CA TYR A 30 2.01 -7.92 0.80
C TYR A 30 3.33 -7.22 1.13
N ILE A 31 4.20 -7.93 1.85
CA ILE A 31 5.53 -7.43 2.20
C ILE A 31 6.57 -8.35 1.56
N GLU A 32 7.45 -7.75 0.77
CA GLU A 32 8.64 -8.39 0.23
C GLU A 32 9.88 -7.81 0.92
N ILE A 33 10.72 -8.68 1.47
CA ILE A 33 11.96 -8.31 2.15
C ILE A 33 13.13 -8.85 1.33
N ARG A 34 14.00 -7.95 0.85
CA ARG A 34 15.26 -8.31 0.21
C ARG A 34 16.39 -8.15 1.21
N HIS A 35 17.14 -9.22 1.47
CA HIS A 35 18.20 -9.25 2.47
C HIS A 35 19.44 -10.00 1.96
N TYR A 36 20.61 -9.69 2.54
CA TYR A 36 21.90 -10.26 2.13
C TYR A 36 22.59 -11.04 3.26
N CYS A 37 21.83 -11.39 4.30
CA CYS A 37 22.39 -12.03 5.51
C CYS A 37 23.10 -13.36 5.18
N ASN A 38 22.55 -14.15 4.24
CA ASN A 38 23.05 -15.50 3.94
C ASN A 38 23.73 -15.60 2.56
N ASN A 39 23.48 -14.66 1.66
CA ASN A 39 23.98 -14.68 0.28
C ASN A 39 24.38 -13.28 -0.19
N ALA A 40 25.55 -13.15 -0.83
CA ALA A 40 26.02 -11.91 -1.45
C ALA A 40 25.17 -11.50 -2.67
N GLU A 41 24.50 -12.44 -3.33
CA GLU A 41 23.56 -12.17 -4.43
C GLU A 41 22.20 -11.67 -3.92
N GLY A 42 21.95 -11.78 -2.61
CA GLY A 42 20.69 -11.42 -1.97
C GLY A 42 19.64 -12.53 -2.04
N GLU A 43 18.79 -12.58 -1.01
CA GLU A 43 17.65 -13.45 -0.88
C GLU A 43 16.38 -12.59 -0.73
N THR A 44 15.25 -13.12 -1.22
CA THR A 44 13.95 -12.46 -1.14
C THR A 44 12.98 -13.32 -0.35
N ILE A 45 12.35 -12.73 0.67
CA ILE A 45 11.30 -13.35 1.48
C ILE A 45 10.01 -12.60 1.23
N THR A 46 8.97 -13.32 0.81
CA THR A 46 7.62 -12.78 0.64
C THR A 46 6.76 -13.25 1.79
N LEU A 47 6.19 -12.30 2.53
CA LEU A 47 5.25 -12.57 3.62
C LEU A 47 3.82 -12.74 3.10
N PRO A 48 2.93 -13.40 3.87
CA PRO A 48 1.53 -13.54 3.51
C PRO A 48 0.83 -12.20 3.29
N GLU A 49 -0.14 -12.20 2.38
CA GLU A 49 -1.01 -11.05 2.15
C GLU A 49 -1.79 -10.67 3.40
N PHE A 50 -2.07 -9.37 3.56
CA PHE A 50 -2.85 -8.84 4.67
C PHE A 50 -3.93 -7.89 4.17
N ASN A 51 -5.13 -7.99 4.75
CA ASN A 51 -6.30 -7.22 4.34
C ASN A 51 -6.65 -6.12 5.35
N LYS A 52 -5.63 -5.47 5.91
CA LYS A 52 -5.77 -4.40 6.91
C LYS A 52 -5.30 -3.07 6.32
N PHE A 53 -6.22 -2.10 6.33
CA PHE A 53 -6.00 -0.76 5.81
C PHE A 53 -6.20 0.27 6.90
N VAL A 54 -5.54 1.42 6.74
CA VAL A 54 -5.68 2.59 7.63
C VAL A 54 -7.16 2.87 7.92
N PRO A 55 -7.56 3.16 9.17
CA PRO A 55 -6.70 3.41 10.34
C PRO A 55 -6.22 2.16 11.08
N ASP A 56 -6.67 0.97 10.67
CA ASP A 56 -6.27 -0.27 11.30
C ASP A 56 -4.82 -0.62 10.92
N THR A 57 -4.09 -1.20 11.87
CA THR A 57 -2.70 -1.67 11.69
C THR A 57 -2.64 -3.19 11.71
N TYR A 58 -1.67 -3.76 11.01
CA TYR A 58 -1.39 -5.18 10.98
C TYR A 58 -0.03 -5.45 11.61
N GLU A 59 -0.01 -6.25 12.68
CA GLU A 59 1.21 -6.62 13.38
C GLU A 59 1.75 -7.96 12.85
N ILE A 60 3.00 -7.96 12.41
CA ILE A 60 3.65 -9.11 11.76
C ILE A 60 4.46 -9.95 12.77
N GLY A 61 4.81 -9.37 13.92
CA GLY A 61 5.71 -9.99 14.89
C GLY A 61 7.17 -10.01 14.42
N THR A 62 7.93 -11.03 14.82
CA THR A 62 9.37 -11.16 14.51
C THR A 62 9.59 -11.97 13.24
N VAL A 63 10.30 -11.40 12.27
CA VAL A 63 10.72 -12.09 11.04
C VAL A 63 12.21 -12.45 11.14
N ILE A 64 12.53 -13.73 11.03
CA ILE A 64 13.91 -14.23 11.04
C ILE A 64 14.44 -14.20 9.60
N LEU A 65 15.48 -13.40 9.36
CA LEU A 65 16.11 -13.24 8.04
C LEU A 65 17.37 -14.09 7.87
N ASP A 66 17.95 -14.54 8.98
CA ASP A 66 19.10 -15.43 9.00
C ASP A 66 18.61 -16.87 8.98
N ASN A 67 19.02 -17.63 7.96
CA ASN A 67 18.78 -19.05 7.91
C ASN A 67 20.09 -19.68 8.34
N GLY A 68 20.20 -20.11 9.61
CA GLY A 68 21.43 -20.56 10.29
C GLY A 68 22.20 -21.74 9.67
N LYS A 69 22.05 -22.00 8.37
CA LYS A 69 23.00 -22.70 7.52
C LYS A 69 24.30 -21.90 7.50
N THR A 70 25.13 -22.16 8.52
CA THR A 70 26.52 -21.70 8.65
C THR A 70 27.16 -21.48 7.28
N SER A 71 27.36 -20.21 6.92
CA SER A 71 28.29 -19.85 5.86
C SER A 71 29.66 -20.38 6.33
N LYS A 72 30.10 -21.50 5.75
CA LYS A 72 31.46 -21.97 5.96
C LYS A 72 32.39 -20.92 5.36
N ARG A 73 32.87 -20.02 6.21
CA ARG A 73 34.04 -19.20 5.94
C ARG A 73 35.21 -20.18 5.84
N ASN A 74 35.51 -20.61 4.63
CA ASN A 74 36.77 -21.30 4.36
C ASN A 74 37.86 -20.24 4.52
N GLU A 75 38.59 -20.33 5.63
CA GLU A 75 39.84 -19.62 5.90
C GLU A 75 40.98 -20.25 5.11
#